data_AF-A0A819GY70-F1
#
_entry.id   AF-A0A819GY70-F1
#
_cell.length_a   1.000
_cell.length_b   1.000
_cell.length_c   1.000
_cell.angle_alpha   90.00
_cell.angle_beta   90.00
_cell.angle_gamma   90.00
#
_symmetry.space_group_name_H-M   'P 1'
#
loop_
_entity.id
_entity.type
_entity.pdbx_description
1 polymer ?
#
loop_
_entity_poly.entity_id
_entity_poly.type
_entity_poly.pdbx_seq_one_letter_code
_entity_poly.pdbx_strand_id
1 'polypeptide(L)'
;MGDIARYFDNEQHLTTLSIYIRTINHSLFDEDQDCLIFFGEDNLIHQWDIEEINDDINLDISPTKLFQGHTSPIQYLCQISFEKFHLLFTASSDFRVRLWDIVTGKCLCTFLFSNAIHSIGPSSFFTYNNLL
;
A
#
# COMPACT_ATOMS: atom_id res chain seq x y z
N MET A 1 -21.50 -6.55 0.35
CA MET A 1 -20.83 -6.63 1.65
C MET A 1 -19.42 -6.17 1.40
N GLY A 2 -19.02 -5.00 1.92
CA GLY A 2 -17.65 -4.51 1.80
C GLY A 2 -16.74 -5.25 2.78
N ASP A 3 -15.48 -5.40 2.42
CA ASP A 3 -14.49 -6.00 3.30
C ASP A 3 -14.04 -4.99 4.36
N ILE A 4 -13.83 -5.47 5.58
CA ILE A 4 -13.40 -4.65 6.72
C ILE A 4 -11.91 -4.94 6.94
N ALA A 5 -11.05 -3.94 6.79
CA ALA A 5 -9.67 -4.03 7.25
C ALA A 5 -9.67 -4.03 8.79
N ARG A 6 -8.94 -4.97 9.41
CA ARG A 6 -8.74 -4.99 10.86
C ARG A 6 -7.25 -4.85 11.12
N TYR A 7 -6.88 -3.79 11.82
CA TYR A 7 -5.53 -3.60 12.32
C TYR A 7 -5.42 -4.21 13.73
N PHE A 8 -4.28 -4.85 14.01
CA PHE A 8 -3.96 -5.41 15.32
C PHE A 8 -2.64 -4.79 15.77
N ASP A 9 -2.70 -3.91 16.77
CA ASP A 9 -1.48 -3.51 17.47
C ASP A 9 -1.03 -4.64 18.42
N ASN A 10 0.27 -4.68 18.71
CA ASN A 10 0.94 -5.63 19.60
C ASN A 10 0.34 -5.64 21.02
N GLU A 11 -0.40 -4.60 21.43
CA GLU A 11 -1.07 -4.49 22.73
C GLU A 11 -2.54 -4.98 22.76
N GLN A 12 -3.01 -5.73 21.75
CA GLN A 12 -4.40 -6.23 21.65
C GLN A 12 -5.49 -5.14 21.53
N HIS A 13 -5.12 -3.88 21.29
CA HIS A 13 -6.09 -2.85 20.95
C HIS A 13 -6.64 -3.10 19.53
N LEU A 14 -7.88 -3.56 19.46
CA LEU A 14 -8.62 -3.80 18.22
C LEU A 14 -9.16 -2.48 17.67
N THR A 15 -8.34 -1.76 16.91
CA THR A 15 -8.86 -0.65 16.10
C THR A 15 -9.45 -1.23 14.82
N THR A 16 -10.78 -1.38 14.80
CA THR A 16 -11.51 -1.83 13.61
C THR A 16 -11.69 -0.65 12.67
N LEU A 17 -10.79 -0.53 11.70
CA LEU A 17 -10.93 0.38 10.58
C LEU A 17 -11.97 -0.17 9.59
N SER A 18 -13.24 0.18 9.80
CA SER A 18 -14.31 -0.11 8.85
C SER A 18 -14.21 0.80 7.62
N ILE A 19 -13.18 0.60 6.82
CA ILE A 19 -13.00 1.30 5.57
C ILE A 19 -13.97 0.68 4.56
N TYR A 20 -14.88 1.48 4.01
CA TYR A 20 -15.96 1.02 3.14
C TYR A 20 -15.46 0.76 1.70
N ILE A 21 -14.42 -0.06 1.53
CA ILE A 21 -13.83 -0.32 0.21
C ILE A 21 -14.20 -1.72 -0.24
N ARG A 22 -14.77 -1.81 -1.45
CA ARG A 22 -15.58 -2.95 -1.88
C ARG A 22 -14.84 -4.27 -2.07
N THR A 23 -13.51 -4.31 -2.06
CA THR A 23 -12.69 -5.52 -1.88
C THR A 23 -11.26 -5.07 -1.66
N ILE A 24 -10.60 -5.51 -0.58
CA ILE A 24 -9.15 -5.32 -0.41
C ILE A 24 -8.48 -6.56 -0.99
N ASN A 25 -7.80 -6.38 -2.13
CA ASN A 25 -7.11 -7.50 -2.78
C ASN A 25 -5.74 -7.76 -2.16
N HIS A 26 -5.05 -6.71 -1.68
CA HIS A 26 -3.75 -6.81 -1.03
C HIS A 26 -3.53 -5.58 -0.13
N SER A 27 -2.87 -5.78 1.01
CA SER A 27 -2.47 -4.73 1.95
C SER A 27 -1.02 -4.92 2.39
N LEU A 28 -0.39 -3.83 2.80
CA LEU A 28 0.96 -3.75 3.35
C LEU A 28 0.95 -2.77 4.52
N PHE A 29 1.82 -3.01 5.49
CA PHE A 29 2.01 -2.12 6.63
C PHE A 29 3.47 -1.67 6.65
N ASP A 30 3.69 -0.35 6.65
CA ASP A 30 5.02 0.25 6.76
C ASP A 30 5.25 0.63 8.23
N GLU A 31 5.95 -0.23 8.98
CA GLU A 31 6.20 -0.05 10.42
C GLU A 31 6.94 1.25 10.73
N ASP A 32 7.86 1.67 9.86
CA ASP A 32 8.67 2.88 10.07
C ASP A 32 7.86 4.17 9.88
N GLN A 33 6.82 4.13 9.06
CA GLN A 33 5.93 5.26 8.76
C GLN A 33 4.59 5.19 9.51
N ASP A 34 4.38 4.13 10.30
CA ASP A 34 3.12 3.79 10.96
C ASP A 34 1.89 3.98 10.06
N CYS A 35 1.98 3.44 8.83
CA CYS A 35 0.94 3.62 7.83
C CYS A 35 0.50 2.30 7.16
N LEU A 36 -0.79 2.23 6.87
CA LEU A 36 -1.42 1.12 6.15
C LEU A 36 -1.58 1.51 4.68
N ILE A 37 -1.06 0.66 3.79
CA ILE A 37 -1.14 0.84 2.34
C ILE A 37 -1.92 -0.31 1.72
N PHE A 38 -2.92 -0.02 0.91
CA PHE A 38 -3.70 -1.04 0.21
C PHE A 38 -4.30 -0.49 -1.09
N PHE A 39 -4.85 -1.36 -1.93
CA PHE A 39 -5.59 -0.94 -3.11
C PHE A 39 -6.94 -1.67 -3.22
N GLY A 40 -7.89 -1.02 -3.90
CA GLY A 40 -9.22 -1.54 -4.17
C GLY A 40 -9.52 -1.68 -5.67
N GLU A 41 -10.80 -1.74 -6.01
CA GLU A 41 -11.29 -1.84 -7.39
C GLU A 41 -11.19 -0.52 -8.19
N ASP A 42 -10.86 0.59 -7.54
CA ASP A 42 -10.87 1.94 -8.11
C ASP A 42 -9.55 2.33 -8.80
N ASN A 43 -8.62 1.37 -8.96
CA ASN A 43 -7.28 1.56 -9.53
C ASN A 43 -6.39 2.51 -8.72
N LEU A 44 -6.80 2.86 -7.50
CA LEU A 44 -6.06 3.74 -6.60
C LEU A 44 -5.36 2.93 -5.52
N ILE A 45 -4.23 3.47 -5.07
CA ILE A 45 -3.57 3.00 -3.85
C ILE A 45 -3.94 4.00 -2.76
N HIS A 46 -4.37 3.48 -1.64
CA HIS A 46 -4.77 4.22 -0.46
C HIS A 46 -3.69 4.03 0.61
N GLN A 47 -3.21 5.14 1.16
CA GLN A 47 -2.40 5.15 2.37
C GLN A 47 -3.17 5.84 3.49
N TRP A 48 -3.06 5.26 4.67
CA TRP A 48 -3.70 5.72 5.90
C TRP A 48 -2.65 5.74 6.99
N ASP A 49 -2.43 6.89 7.60
CA ASP A 49 -1.50 7.02 8.73
C ASP A 49 -2.28 6.69 10.01
N ILE A 50 -1.79 5.71 10.79
CA ILE A 50 -2.56 5.11 11.89
C ILE A 50 -2.74 6.08 13.07
N GLU A 51 -1.76 6.94 13.31
CA GLU A 51 -1.85 7.97 14.36
C GLU A 51 -3.10 8.87 14.18
N GLU A 52 -3.43 9.26 12.95
CA GLU A 52 -4.59 10.13 12.67
C GLU A 52 -5.95 9.44 12.89
N ILE A 53 -5.97 8.10 12.92
CA ILE A 53 -7.20 7.30 13.02
C ILE A 53 -7.64 7.15 14.49
N ASN A 54 -6.71 7.15 15.43
CA ASN A 54 -7.00 6.89 16.84
C ASN A 54 -7.70 8.07 17.54
N ASP A 55 -7.59 9.29 17.01
CA ASP A 55 -8.07 10.48 17.70
C ASP A 55 -9.58 10.76 17.53
N ASP A 56 -10.26 10.25 16.48
CA ASP A 56 -11.68 10.56 16.21
C ASP A 56 -12.47 9.37 15.62
N ILE A 57 -13.02 8.50 16.48
CA ILE A 57 -13.78 7.28 16.11
C ILE A 57 -15.13 7.58 15.39
N ASN A 58 -15.48 8.85 15.14
CA ASN A 58 -16.75 9.27 14.55
C ASN A 58 -16.64 10.09 13.24
N LEU A 59 -15.44 10.31 12.70
CA LEU A 59 -15.29 11.03 11.43
C LEU A 59 -15.30 10.09 10.23
N ASP A 60 -15.78 10.59 9.09
CA ASP A 60 -15.63 9.94 7.78
C ASP A 60 -14.13 9.72 7.52
N ILE A 61 -13.63 8.55 7.89
CA ILE A 61 -12.21 8.26 7.78
C ILE A 61 -11.87 8.13 6.30
N SER A 62 -10.95 8.96 5.84
CA SER A 62 -10.52 9.04 4.44
C SER A 62 -9.02 8.81 4.36
N PRO A 63 -8.51 8.25 3.24
CA PRO A 63 -7.08 8.03 3.07
C PRO A 63 -6.30 9.34 3.24
N THR A 64 -5.21 9.29 4.01
CA THR A 64 -4.28 10.42 4.14
C THR A 64 -3.60 10.72 2.81
N LYS A 65 -3.34 9.67 2.00
CA LYS A 65 -2.82 9.81 0.64
C LYS A 65 -3.46 8.85 -0.35
N LEU A 66 -3.56 9.35 -1.59
CA LEU A 66 -3.98 8.60 -2.76
C LEU A 66 -2.89 8.62 -3.81
N PHE A 67 -2.42 7.45 -4.24
CA PHE A 67 -1.48 7.34 -5.34
C PHE A 67 -2.26 7.11 -6.64
N GLN A 68 -2.28 8.13 -7.48
CA GLN A 68 -3.03 8.14 -8.74
C GLN A 68 -2.11 7.92 -9.93
N GLY A 69 -2.53 7.06 -10.87
CA GLY A 69 -1.82 6.92 -12.14
C GLY A 69 -2.00 5.59 -12.86
N HIS A 70 -2.45 4.55 -12.17
CA HIS A 70 -2.86 3.32 -12.85
C HIS A 70 -4.19 3.52 -13.57
N THR A 71 -4.30 2.97 -14.77
CA THR A 71 -5.52 3.09 -15.61
C THR A 71 -6.34 1.81 -15.64
N SER A 72 -5.93 0.81 -14.87
CA SER A 72 -6.58 -0.50 -14.77
C SER A 72 -6.28 -1.13 -13.41
N PRO A 73 -6.99 -2.21 -13.02
CA PRO A 73 -6.88 -2.76 -11.68
C PRO A 73 -5.44 -3.12 -11.33
N ILE A 74 -5.04 -2.67 -10.14
CA ILE A 74 -3.79 -3.07 -9.52
C ILE A 74 -3.94 -4.53 -9.13
N GLN A 75 -2.90 -5.31 -9.35
CA GLN A 75 -2.87 -6.75 -9.10
C GLN A 75 -1.97 -7.08 -7.92
N TYR A 76 -0.97 -6.23 -7.64
CA TYR A 76 0.03 -6.53 -6.62
C TYR A 76 0.71 -5.28 -6.08
N LEU A 77 1.07 -5.31 -4.80
CA LEU A 77 1.92 -4.33 -4.14
C LEU A 77 3.17 -5.01 -3.59
N CYS A 78 4.31 -4.33 -3.64
CA CYS A 78 5.53 -4.77 -2.99
C CYS A 78 6.23 -3.54 -2.42
N GLN A 79 6.40 -3.51 -1.11
CA GLN A 79 7.20 -2.49 -0.45
C GLN A 79 8.67 -2.92 -0.39
N ILE A 80 9.57 -1.95 -0.54
CA ILE A 80 11.00 -2.11 -0.27
C ILE A 80 11.42 -0.90 0.55
N SER A 81 11.86 -1.16 1.78
CA SER A 81 12.50 -0.16 2.63
C SER A 81 14.01 -0.35 2.57
N PHE A 82 14.74 0.72 2.23
CA PHE A 82 16.20 0.73 2.22
C PHE A 82 16.71 2.02 2.86
N GLU A 83 17.39 1.90 4.00
CA GLU A 83 17.81 3.03 4.82
C GLU A 83 16.66 3.98 5.13
N LYS A 84 16.62 5.18 4.52
CA LYS A 84 15.57 6.19 4.70
C LYS A 84 14.56 6.23 3.55
N PHE A 85 14.70 5.32 2.59
CA PHE A 85 13.85 5.28 1.41
C PHE A 85 12.74 4.24 1.60
N HIS A 86 11.50 4.73 1.64
CA HIS A 86 10.29 3.91 1.70
C HIS A 86 9.70 3.86 0.29
N LEU A 87 10.00 2.78 -0.44
CA LEU A 87 9.61 2.62 -1.83
C LEU A 87 8.48 1.61 -1.98
N LEU A 88 7.51 1.95 -2.82
CA LEU A 88 6.41 1.07 -3.16
C LEU A 88 6.46 0.75 -4.65
N PHE A 89 6.47 -0.55 -4.98
CA PHE A 89 6.20 -1.02 -6.32
C PHE A 89 4.75 -1.47 -6.43
N THR A 90 4.09 -1.08 -7.51
CA THR A 90 2.73 -1.49 -7.83
C THR A 90 2.66 -2.04 -9.23
N ALA A 91 2.02 -3.20 -9.38
CA ALA A 91 1.82 -3.86 -10.66
C ALA A 91 0.33 -3.83 -11.02
N SER A 92 0.01 -3.46 -12.26
CA SER A 92 -1.36 -3.36 -12.74
C SER A 92 -1.57 -4.10 -14.05
N SER A 93 -2.85 -4.38 -14.32
CA SER A 93 -3.32 -4.86 -15.62
C SER A 93 -3.21 -3.82 -16.74
N ASP A 94 -2.78 -2.59 -16.44
CA ASP A 94 -2.48 -1.53 -17.43
C ASP A 94 -1.12 -1.71 -18.14
N PHE A 95 -0.49 -2.87 -17.93
CA PHE A 95 0.84 -3.23 -18.44
C PHE A 95 1.98 -2.38 -17.87
N ARG A 96 1.76 -1.73 -16.72
CA ARG A 96 2.76 -0.88 -16.08
C ARG A 96 3.07 -1.37 -14.67
N VAL A 97 4.35 -1.27 -14.33
CA VAL A 97 4.79 -1.23 -12.93
C VAL A 97 5.15 0.20 -12.60
N ARG A 98 4.66 0.70 -11.48
CA ARG A 98 5.02 2.03 -10.98
C ARG A 98 5.84 1.88 -9.71
N LEU A 99 6.86 2.72 -9.60
CA LEU A 99 7.63 2.92 -8.39
C LEU A 99 7.20 4.24 -7.76
N TRP A 100 6.87 4.20 -6.49
CA TRP A 100 6.42 5.34 -5.71
C TRP A 100 7.33 5.55 -4.52
N ASP A 101 7.46 6.81 -4.14
CA ASP A 101 7.94 7.22 -2.82
C ASP A 101 6.72 7.27 -1.88
N ILE A 102 6.71 6.44 -0.84
CA ILE A 102 5.62 6.34 0.14
C ILE A 102 5.48 7.66 0.92
N VAL A 103 6.61 8.27 1.29
CA VAL A 103 6.62 9.50 2.09
C VAL A 103 5.99 10.64 1.30
N THR A 104 6.43 10.84 0.05
CA THR A 104 5.99 11.98 -0.76
C THR A 104 4.75 11.71 -1.61
N GLY A 105 4.32 10.45 -1.76
CA GLY A 105 3.22 10.06 -2.62
C GLY A 105 3.54 10.12 -4.13
N LYS A 106 4.78 10.45 -4.50
CA LYS A 106 5.14 10.72 -5.89
C LYS A 106 5.48 9.45 -6.65
N CYS A 107 5.01 9.37 -7.89
CA CYS A 107 5.48 8.37 -8.84
C CYS A 107 6.89 8.74 -9.29
N LEU A 108 7.88 7.93 -8.91
CA LEU A 108 9.28 8.12 -9.28
C LEU A 108 9.56 7.59 -10.67
N CYS A 109 9.07 6.37 -10.97
CA CYS A 109 9.31 5.70 -12.23
C CYS A 109 8.07 4.93 -12.70
N THR A 110 7.95 4.76 -14.02
CA THR A 110 6.96 3.88 -14.65
C THR A 110 7.66 2.97 -15.64
N PHE A 111 7.47 1.67 -15.48
CA PHE A 111 8.03 0.62 -16.32
C PHE A 111 6.92 0.02 -17.16
N LEU A 112 7.12 -0.07 -18.49
CA LEU A 112 6.15 -0.62 -19.42
C LEU A 112 6.52 -2.07 -19.78
N PHE A 113 5.52 -2.94 -19.80
CA PHE A 113 5.67 -4.33 -20.19
C PHE A 113 4.73 -4.68 -21.34
N SER A 114 5.03 -5.77 -22.04
CA SER A 114 4.22 -6.22 -23.18
C SER A 114 2.95 -6.96 -22.77
N ASN A 115 2.86 -7.39 -21.50
CA ASN A 115 1.79 -8.21 -20.96
C ASN A 115 1.34 -7.69 -19.59
N ALA A 116 0.15 -8.13 -19.15
CA ALA A 116 -0.33 -7.89 -17.79
C ALA A 116 0.62 -8.49 -16.75
N ILE A 117 0.86 -7.74 -15.68
CA ILE A 117 1.68 -8.19 -14.57
C ILE A 117 0.76 -8.62 -13.44
N HIS A 118 0.96 -9.86 -13.00
CA HIS A 118 0.13 -10.50 -11.99
C HIS A 118 0.80 -10.55 -10.61
N SER A 119 2.12 -10.41 -10.55
CA SER A 119 2.87 -10.41 -9.30
C SER A 119 4.22 -9.75 -9.49
N ILE A 120 4.71 -9.14 -8.42
CA ILE A 120 6.04 -8.58 -8.28
C ILE A 120 6.55 -8.99 -6.89
N GLY A 121 7.85 -9.23 -6.76
CA GLY A 121 8.42 -9.59 -5.46
C GLY A 121 9.90 -9.23 -5.42
N PRO A 122 10.43 -8.96 -4.22
CA PRO A 122 11.85 -8.71 -4.07
C PRO A 122 12.61 -10.01 -4.39
N SER A 123 13.73 -9.91 -5.09
CA SER A 123 14.59 -11.08 -5.26
C SER A 123 15.20 -11.47 -3.91
N SER A 124 15.34 -12.78 -3.64
CA SER A 124 15.93 -13.34 -2.42
C SER A 124 17.37 -12.89 -2.11
N PHE A 125 18.05 -12.24 -3.07
CA PHE A 125 19.37 -11.66 -2.86
C PHE A 125 19.34 -10.35 -2.04
N PHE A 126 18.22 -9.60 -2.06
CA PHE A 126 18.07 -8.38 -1.27
C PHE A 126 17.72 -8.64 0.20
N THR A 127 17.14 -9.80 0.51
CA THR A 127 16.76 -10.17 1.89
C THR A 127 17.95 -10.51 2.80
N TYR A 128 19.15 -10.72 2.24
CA TYR A 128 20.32 -11.16 3.03
C TYR A 128 21.26 -10.04 3.50
N ASN A 129 21.07 -8.79 3.09
CA ASN A 129 21.99 -7.69 3.45
C ASN A 129 21.49 -6.79 4.59
N ASN A 130 20.38 -7.14 5.27
CA ASN A 130 19.87 -6.41 6.44
C ASN A 130 20.07 -7.18 7.77
N LEU A 131 21.07 -8.08 7.85
CA LEU A 131 21.37 -8.87 9.06
C LEU A 131 22.79 -8.66 9.63
N LEU A 132 23.40 -7.48 9.47
CA LEU A 132 24.63 -7.11 10.19
C LEU A 132 24.52 -5.75 10.85
#